data_AF-A0A257GD85-F1
#
_entry.id   AF-A0A257GD85-F1
#
_cell.length_a   1.000
_cell.length_b   1.000
_cell.length_c   1.000
_cell.angle_alpha   90.00
_cell.angle_beta   90.00
_cell.angle_gamma   90.00
#
_symmetry.space_group_name_H-M   'P 1'
#
loop_
_entity.id
_entity.type
_entity.pdbx_description
1 polymer ?
#
loop_
_entity_poly.entity_id
_entity_poly.type
_entity_poly.pdbx_seq_one_letter_code
_entity_poly.pdbx_strand_id
1 'polypeptide(L)' 'MTDHPASPCTGTCTLDPLTRLCQGCARTMGEIMAWPSASAAQKHAILAAIGQRGQSVSVRSK' A
#
# COMPACT_ATOMS: atom_id res chain seq x y z
N MET A 1 -6.35 -3.83 21.27
CA MET A 1 -7.15 -3.78 20.03
C MET A 1 -6.27 -3.14 18.97
N THR A 2 -5.51 -3.94 18.23
CA THR A 2 -4.55 -3.42 17.25
C THR A 2 -5.31 -3.07 15.97
N ASP A 3 -5.68 -1.80 15.85
CA ASP A 3 -6.32 -1.26 14.66
C ASP A 3 -5.35 -1.40 13.49
N HIS A 4 -5.69 -2.26 12.54
CA HIS A 4 -4.92 -2.38 11.30
C HIS A 4 -5.49 -1.36 10.31
N PRO A 5 -4.64 -0.58 9.64
CA PRO A 5 -5.12 0.38 8.67
C PRO A 5 -5.83 -0.33 7.52
N ALA A 6 -6.83 0.33 6.94
CA ALA A 6 -7.51 -0.16 5.75
C ALA A 6 -6.51 -0.34 4.59
N SER A 7 -6.78 -1.33 3.75
CA SER A 7 -5.97 -1.57 2.56
C SER A 7 -6.17 -0.43 1.55
N PRO A 8 -5.10 0.21 1.04
CA PRO A 8 -5.20 1.22 -0.01
C PRO A 8 -5.48 0.62 -1.40
N CYS A 9 -5.88 -0.65 -1.47
CA CYS A 9 -6.11 -1.34 -2.74
C CYS A 9 -7.40 -0.83 -3.39
N THR A 10 -7.29 -0.30 -4.61
CA THR A 10 -8.43 0.13 -5.42
C THR A 10 -9.03 -1.00 -6.26
N GLY A 11 -8.46 -2.21 -6.22
CA GLY A 11 -8.81 -3.34 -7.09
C GLY A 11 -8.07 -3.35 -8.43
N THR A 12 -7.29 -2.30 -8.72
CA THR A 12 -6.42 -2.25 -9.89
C THR A 12 -5.05 -2.82 -9.53
N CYS A 13 -4.67 -3.92 -10.17
CA CYS A 13 -3.35 -4.54 -10.01
C CYS A 13 -2.54 -4.36 -11.29
N THR A 14 -2.00 -3.15 -11.48
CA THR A 14 -1.16 -2.81 -12.63
C THR A 14 0.15 -2.25 -12.12
N LEU A 15 1.26 -2.95 -12.34
CA LEU A 15 2.58 -2.47 -11.95
C LEU A 15 3.15 -1.59 -13.06
N ASP A 16 3.64 -0.43 -12.69
CA ASP A 16 4.46 0.42 -13.54
C ASP A 16 5.81 -0.29 -13.77
N PRO A 17 6.22 -0.53 -15.03
CA PRO A 17 7.49 -1.20 -15.34
C PRO A 17 8.72 -0.36 -14.97
N LEU A 18 8.61 0.97 -14.90
CA LEU A 18 9.71 1.88 -14.57
C LEU A 18 9.91 1.97 -13.06
N THR A 19 8.82 2.22 -12.31
CA THR A 19 8.89 2.45 -10.86
C THR A 19 8.68 1.18 -10.05
N ARG A 20 8.18 0.10 -10.67
CA ARG A 20 7.82 -1.18 -10.02
C ARG A 20 6.78 -1.00 -8.92
N LEU A 21 5.95 0.05 -9.03
CA LEU A 21 4.85 0.38 -8.12
C LEU A 21 3.51 0.09 -8.78
N CYS A 22 2.54 -0.36 -8.00
CA CYS A 22 1.18 -0.54 -8.47
C CYS A 22 0.57 0.84 -8.76
N GLN A 23 0.03 1.07 -9.95
CA GLN A 23 -0.58 2.34 -10.33
C GLN A 23 -1.85 2.67 -9.54
N GLY A 24 -2.52 1.65 -8.97
CA GLY A 24 -3.71 1.86 -8.14
C GLY A 24 -3.37 2.21 -6.69
N CYS A 25 -2.52 1.41 -6.04
CA CYS A 25 -2.23 1.54 -4.62
C CYS A 25 -0.82 2.06 -4.29
N ALA A 26 0.00 2.36 -5.30
CA ALA A 26 1.38 2.88 -5.19
C ALA A 26 2.33 2.00 -4.36
N ARG A 27 2.03 0.70 -4.25
CA ARG A 27 2.82 -0.29 -3.52
C ARG A 27 3.67 -1.14 -4.45
N THR A 28 4.82 -1.55 -3.97
CA THR A 28 5.63 -2.56 -4.64
C THR A 28 5.00 -3.95 -4.53
N MET A 29 5.38 -4.87 -5.43
CA MET A 29 4.94 -6.27 -5.37
C MET A 29 5.27 -6.93 -4.02
N GLY A 30 6.45 -6.63 -3.45
CA GLY A 30 6.84 -7.16 -2.13
C GLY A 30 5.94 -6.65 -1.00
N GLU A 31 5.60 -5.36 -1.00
CA GLU A 31 4.68 -4.76 -0.02
C GLU A 31 3.24 -5.29 -0.17
N ILE A 32 2.83 -5.67 -1.38
CA ILE A 32 1.51 -6.27 -1.65
C ILE A 32 1.46 -7.70 -1.09
N MET A 33 2.48 -8.51 -1.39
CA MET A 33 2.57 -9.89 -0.89
C MET A 33 2.74 -9.95 0.63
N ALA A 34 3.47 -9.00 1.22
CA ALA A 34 3.65 -8.92 2.67
C ALA A 34 2.46 -8.31 3.43
N TRP A 35 1.51 -7.63 2.75
CA TRP A 35 0.40 -6.95 3.43
C TRP A 35 -0.50 -7.85 4.31
N PRO A 36 -0.96 -9.03 3.86
CA PRO A 36 -1.80 -9.88 4.70
C PRO A 36 -1.08 -10.40 5.95
N SER A 37 0.23 -10.60 5.89
CA SER A 37 1.07 -11.06 7.00
C SER A 37 1.71 -9.92 7.82
N ALA A 38 1.62 -8.68 7.36
CA ALA A 38 2.18 -7.51 8.04
C ALA A 38 1.38 -7.13 9.30
N SER A 39 2.11 -6.79 10.36
CA SER A 39 1.57 -6.16 11.58
C SER A 39 1.09 -4.72 11.31
N ALA A 40 0.20 -4.19 12.15
CA ALA A 40 -0.30 -2.81 12.00
C ALA A 40 0.82 -1.76 11.89
N ALA A 41 1.91 -1.91 12.66
CA ALA A 41 3.08 -1.04 12.57
C ALA A 41 3.75 -1.10 11.19
N GLN A 42 3.95 -2.30 10.64
CA GLN A 42 4.48 -2.47 9.29
C GLN A 42 3.51 -1.90 8.25
N LYS A 43 2.21 -2.08 8.44
CA LYS A 43 1.21 -1.53 7.53
C LYS A 43 1.24 0.00 7.51
N HIS A 44 1.35 0.65 8.67
CA HIS A 44 1.54 2.09 8.77
C HIS A 44 2.86 2.56 8.13
N ALA A 45 3.96 1.83 8.34
CA ALA A 45 5.24 2.16 7.72
C ALA A 45 5.15 2.10 6.19
N ILE A 46 4.47 1.10 5.63
CA ILE A 46 4.25 1.02 4.17
C ILE A 46 3.40 2.19 3.68
N LEU A 47 2.30 2.53 4.38
CA LEU A 47 1.45 3.67 4.00
C LEU A 47 2.21 5.00 4.08
N ALA A 48 3.04 5.19 5.10
CA ALA A 48 3.90 6.36 5.23
C ALA A 48 4.92 6.43 4.09
N ALA A 49 5.54 5.30 3.71
CA ALA A 49 6.46 5.23 2.59
C ALA A 49 5.79 5.61 1.26
N ILE A 50 4.52 5.23 1.04
CA ILE A 50 3.75 5.64 -0.14
C ILE A 50 3.57 7.16 -0.18
N GLY A 51 3.19 7.78 0.96
CA GLY A 51 3.06 9.23 1.07
C GLY A 51 4.38 9.97 0.83
N GLN A 52 5.51 9.42 1.30
CA GLN A 52 6.85 9.97 1.05
C GLN A 52 7.27 9.90 -0.42
N ARG A 53 6.76 8.92 -1.19
CA ARG A 53 7.02 8.80 -2.64
C ARG A 53 6.27 9.85 -3.48
N GLY A 54 5.55 10.80 -2.85
CA GLY A 54 4.76 11.82 -3.54
C GLY A 54 3.38 11.33 -4.01
N GLN A 55 3.01 10.10 -3.65
CA GLN A 55 1.79 9.46 -4.10
C GLN A 55 0.73 9.62 -2.99
N SER A 56 -0.18 10.58 -3.15
CA SER A 56 -1.36 10.70 -2.29
C SER A 56 -2.36 9.61 -2.63
N VAL A 57 -2.14 8.39 -2.11
CA VAL A 57 -3.07 7.28 -2.31
C VAL A 57 -4.24 7.45 -1.35
N SER A 58 -5.44 7.64 -1.91
CA SER A 58 -6.67 7.70 -1.11
C SER A 58 -6.96 6.30 -0.58
N VAL A 59 -6.73 6.08 0.71
CA VAL A 59 -7.03 4.81 1.37
C VAL A 59 -8.54 4.67 1.42
N ARG A 60 -9.09 3.74 0.63
CA ARG A 60 -10.53 3.49 0.61
C ARG A 60 -10.89 2.66 1.85
N SER A 61 -11.33 3.36 2.90
CA SER A 61 -11.99 2.72 4.06
C SER A 61 -13.32 2.13 3.59
N LYS A 62 -13.46 0.81 3.69
CA LYS A 62 -14.76 0.13 3.60
C LYS A 62 -15.35 0.02 4.99
#